data_AF-A0A7X9HC91-F1
#
_entry.id   AF-A0A7X9HC91-F1
#
_cell.length_a   1.000
_cell.length_b   1.000
_cell.length_c   1.000
_cell.angle_alpha   90.00
_cell.angle_beta   90.00
_cell.angle_gamma   90.00
#
_symmetry.space_group_name_H-M   'P 1'
#
loop_
_entity.id
_entity.type
_entity.pdbx_description
1 polymer ?
#
loop_
_entity_poly.entity_id
_entity_poly.type
_entity_poly.pdbx_seq_one_letter_code
_entity_poly.pdbx_strand_id
1 'polypeptide(L)'
;MDDQNQTAQIADEQTIEEKQKQEENLNKNLLEKKETPVEEAEIVEDKKPEFDEKTFLATKAMVNAKAQRMDELKDEIKEYNERLKNILINDSDLSEAEEQAKQYSQYVKKRKQELMESAESKDIKAKLRDLKEEMADITDSLSTQLLTLFQITGVKEFETDNGQVREFVITAKVKAAKN
;
A
#
# COMPACT_ATOMS: atom_id res chain seq x y z
N MET A 1 -15.21 15.14 10.70
CA MET A 1 -13.78 14.87 10.93
C MET A 1 -13.16 14.70 9.54
N ASP A 2 -13.28 15.71 8.67
CA ASP A 2 -13.15 15.46 7.22
C ASP A 2 -12.47 16.60 6.45
N ASP A 3 -11.76 17.51 7.12
CA ASP A 3 -11.06 18.62 6.44
C ASP A 3 -9.54 18.42 6.34
N GLN A 4 -8.97 17.39 6.98
CA GLN A 4 -7.52 17.14 6.95
C GLN A 4 -7.08 16.18 5.84
N ASN A 5 -8.01 15.57 5.10
CA ASN A 5 -7.69 14.61 4.04
C ASN A 5 -7.83 15.18 2.62
N GLN A 6 -8.36 16.41 2.47
CA GLN A 6 -8.39 17.11 1.17
C GLN A 6 -7.10 17.92 0.91
N THR A 7 -6.40 18.38 1.96
CA THR A 7 -5.20 19.21 1.79
C THR A 7 -3.97 18.42 1.34
N ALA A 8 -3.92 17.11 1.64
CA ALA A 8 -2.82 16.22 1.25
C ALA A 8 -2.88 15.79 -0.22
N GLN A 9 -4.08 15.72 -0.82
CA GLN A 9 -4.23 15.37 -2.24
C GLN A 9 -3.92 16.55 -3.18
N ILE A 10 -4.16 17.79 -2.74
CA ILE A 10 -3.91 19.00 -3.55
C ILE A 10 -2.40 19.31 -3.64
N ALA A 11 -1.62 18.96 -2.62
CA ALA A 11 -0.16 19.20 -2.62
C ALA A 11 0.61 18.26 -3.57
N ASP A 12 0.14 17.02 -3.75
CA ASP A 12 0.77 16.06 -4.66
C ASP A 12 0.47 16.37 -6.13
N GLU A 13 -0.72 16.88 -6.47
CA GLU A 13 -1.05 17.27 -7.85
C GLU A 13 -0.29 18.54 -8.30
N GLN A 14 -0.10 19.52 -7.41
CA GLN A 14 0.66 20.74 -7.74
C GLN A 14 2.15 20.45 -8.04
N THR A 15 2.71 19.42 -7.41
CA THR A 15 4.12 19.04 -7.59
C THR A 15 4.36 18.28 -8.90
N ILE A 16 3.34 17.64 -9.47
CA ILE A 16 3.42 16.93 -10.74
C ILE A 16 3.27 17.90 -11.92
N GLU A 17 2.38 18.89 -11.81
CA GLU A 17 2.16 19.90 -12.85
C GLU A 17 3.37 20.84 -13.03
N GLU A 18 4.09 21.18 -11.94
CA GLU A 18 5.32 21.97 -12.01
C GLU A 18 6.48 21.20 -12.68
N LYS A 19 6.57 19.88 -12.45
CA LYS A 19 7.57 19.02 -13.12
C LYS A 19 7.31 18.88 -14.62
N GLN A 20 6.04 18.76 -15.03
CA GLN A 20 5.68 18.69 -16.45
C GLN A 20 5.95 20.02 -17.18
N LYS A 21 5.68 21.17 -16.54
CA LYS A 21 6.00 22.49 -17.11
C LYS A 21 7.51 22.77 -17.18
N GLN A 22 8.33 22.17 -16.30
CA GLN A 22 9.79 22.25 -16.41
C GLN A 22 10.36 21.39 -17.55
N GLU A 23 9.83 20.19 -17.78
CA GLU A 23 10.25 19.34 -18.91
C GLU A 23 9.81 19.92 -20.27
N GLU A 24 8.63 20.53 -20.35
CA GLU A 24 8.15 21.16 -21.58
C GLU A 24 8.97 22.42 -21.96
N ASN A 25 9.39 23.20 -20.97
CA ASN A 25 10.30 24.34 -21.19
C ASN A 25 11.71 23.93 -21.60
N LEU A 26 12.18 22.76 -21.14
CA LEU A 26 13.48 22.23 -21.54
C LEU A 26 13.48 21.80 -23.02
N ASN A 27 12.37 21.22 -23.49
CA ASN A 27 12.22 20.79 -24.89
C ASN A 27 11.98 21.96 -25.86
N LYS A 28 11.33 23.04 -25.42
CA LYS A 28 11.08 24.21 -26.28
C LYS A 28 12.34 25.02 -26.56
N ASN A 29 13.30 25.02 -25.63
CA ASN A 29 14.58 25.72 -25.78
C ASN A 29 15.58 24.99 -26.71
N LEU A 30 15.26 23.75 -27.13
CA LEU A 30 16.07 22.97 -28.06
C LEU A 30 15.70 23.17 -29.54
N LEU A 31 14.59 23.84 -29.87
CA LEU A 31 14.11 23.95 -31.26
C LEU A 31 14.17 25.35 -31.89
N GLU A 32 14.56 26.41 -31.17
CA GLU A 32 14.61 27.78 -31.73
C GLU A 32 16.02 28.39 -31.73
N LYS A 33 17.01 27.61 -32.18
CA LYS A 33 18.33 28.18 -32.50
C LYS A 33 18.86 27.65 -33.82
N LYS A 34 18.49 28.34 -34.90
CA LYS A 34 19.36 28.91 -35.96
C LYS A 34 18.77 28.73 -37.37
N GLU A 35 18.23 29.81 -37.92
CA GLU A 35 18.43 30.13 -39.34
C GLU A 35 18.88 31.60 -39.42
N THR A 36 20.19 31.80 -39.49
CA THR A 36 20.80 33.03 -40.00
C THR A 36 21.70 32.63 -41.18
N PRO A 37 21.62 33.33 -42.31
CA PRO A 37 22.37 32.98 -43.51
C PRO A 37 23.85 33.34 -43.31
N VAL A 38 24.76 32.40 -43.56
CA VAL A 38 26.19 32.64 -43.50
C VAL A 38 26.79 32.30 -44.86
N GLU A 39 27.26 33.37 -45.51
CA GLU A 39 28.20 33.38 -46.63
C GLU A 39 29.44 32.53 -46.32
N GLU A 40 30.08 32.05 -47.38
CA GLU A 40 31.29 31.22 -47.41
C GLU A 40 32.21 31.39 -46.18
N ALA A 41 32.23 30.37 -45.31
CA ALA A 41 33.19 30.24 -44.23
C ALA A 41 34.01 28.97 -44.42
N GLU A 42 35.32 29.20 -44.46
CA GLU A 42 36.45 28.28 -44.43
C GLU A 42 36.22 26.97 -43.67
N ILE A 43 36.62 25.84 -44.28
CA ILE A 43 36.56 24.50 -43.69
C ILE A 43 37.50 24.48 -42.47
N VAL A 44 36.95 24.61 -41.28
CA VAL A 44 37.66 24.28 -40.03
C VAL A 44 37.64 22.76 -39.91
N GLU A 45 38.80 22.13 -40.11
CA GLU A 45 39.02 20.72 -39.79
C GLU A 45 38.52 20.40 -38.37
N ASP A 46 37.52 19.52 -38.27
CA ASP A 46 37.12 18.86 -37.03
C ASP A 46 38.31 18.04 -36.49
N LYS A 47 39.13 18.67 -35.64
CA LYS A 47 40.10 17.94 -34.81
C LYS A 47 39.33 16.98 -33.91
N LYS A 48 39.38 15.68 -34.22
CA LYS A 48 39.05 14.61 -33.27
C LYS A 48 39.74 14.91 -31.93
N PRO A 49 39.04 14.77 -30.78
CA PRO A 49 39.67 14.94 -29.49
C PRO A 49 40.88 14.00 -29.41
N GLU A 50 42.06 14.60 -29.28
CA GLU A 50 43.32 13.89 -29.18
C GLU A 50 43.29 13.07 -27.89
N PHE A 51 43.48 11.75 -28.00
CA PHE A 51 43.46 10.86 -26.85
C PHE A 51 44.67 11.15 -25.97
N ASP A 52 44.43 11.75 -24.80
CA ASP A 52 45.47 11.97 -23.80
C ASP A 52 45.69 10.69 -22.98
N GLU A 53 46.67 9.90 -23.42
CA GLU A 53 47.10 8.67 -22.78
C GLU A 53 47.50 8.86 -21.30
N LYS A 54 48.08 10.02 -20.94
CA LYS A 54 48.51 10.28 -19.56
C LYS A 54 47.31 10.48 -18.64
N THR A 55 46.34 11.28 -19.08
CA THR A 55 45.09 11.49 -18.35
C THR A 55 44.31 10.18 -18.22
N PHE A 56 44.23 9.39 -19.30
CA PHE A 56 43.58 8.09 -19.26
C PHE A 56 44.22 7.14 -18.24
N LEU A 57 45.55 7.01 -18.22
CA LEU A 57 46.26 6.15 -17.27
C LEU A 57 46.08 6.63 -15.82
N ALA A 58 46.12 7.93 -15.58
CA ALA A 58 45.88 8.51 -14.26
C ALA A 58 44.45 8.24 -13.76
N THR A 59 43.44 8.45 -14.62
CA THR A 59 42.04 8.13 -14.30
C THR A 59 41.85 6.65 -14.04
N LYS A 60 42.42 5.77 -14.87
CA LYS A 60 42.36 4.31 -14.69
C LYS A 60 42.95 3.88 -13.34
N ALA A 61 44.09 4.44 -12.95
CA ALA A 61 44.71 4.16 -11.65
C ALA A 61 43.80 4.62 -10.49
N MET A 62 43.20 5.80 -10.59
CA MET A 62 42.27 6.31 -9.58
C MET A 62 40.99 5.46 -9.49
N VAL A 63 40.43 5.04 -10.63
CA VAL A 63 39.25 4.16 -10.68
C VAL A 63 39.56 2.82 -10.03
N ASN A 64 40.69 2.21 -10.35
CA ASN A 64 41.10 0.94 -9.74
C ASN A 64 41.31 1.07 -8.22
N ALA A 65 41.98 2.13 -7.77
CA ALA A 65 42.16 2.38 -6.33
C ALA A 65 40.82 2.58 -5.60
N LYS A 66 39.88 3.30 -6.21
CA LYS A 66 38.52 3.48 -5.67
C LYS A 66 37.71 2.19 -5.66
N ALA A 67 37.81 1.37 -6.72
CA ALA A 67 37.14 0.08 -6.79
C ALA A 67 37.64 -0.86 -5.69
N GLN A 68 38.97 -0.94 -5.51
CA GLN A 68 39.56 -1.73 -4.43
C GLN A 68 39.09 -1.23 -3.05
N ARG A 69 39.11 0.09 -2.81
CA ARG A 69 38.64 0.64 -1.53
C ARG A 69 37.14 0.38 -1.31
N MET A 70 36.35 0.37 -2.37
CA MET A 70 34.93 0.05 -2.28
C MET A 70 34.71 -1.40 -1.85
N ASP A 71 35.50 -2.34 -2.36
CA ASP A 71 35.38 -3.74 -1.98
C ASP A 71 35.86 -3.98 -0.53
N GLU A 72 36.95 -3.33 -0.12
CA GLU A 72 37.37 -3.32 1.30
C GLU A 72 36.26 -2.78 2.22
N LEU A 73 35.63 -1.66 1.85
CA LEU A 73 34.53 -1.07 2.63
C LEU A 73 33.31 -2.00 2.70
N LYS A 74 33.00 -2.75 1.64
CA LYS A 74 31.90 -3.74 1.68
C LYS A 74 32.20 -4.87 2.67
N ASP A 75 33.44 -5.35 2.69
CA ASP A 75 33.87 -6.39 3.62
C ASP A 75 33.84 -5.87 5.07
N GLU A 76 34.34 -4.66 5.31
CA GLU A 76 34.26 -3.99 6.62
C GLU A 76 32.78 -3.86 7.06
N ILE A 77 31.88 -3.39 6.18
CA ILE A 77 30.43 -3.28 6.49
C ILE A 77 29.85 -4.63 6.87
N LYS A 78 30.18 -5.68 6.11
CA LYS A 78 29.69 -7.03 6.39
C LYS A 78 30.15 -7.52 7.77
N GLU A 79 31.43 -7.32 8.09
CA GLU A 79 31.98 -7.68 9.38
C GLU A 79 31.30 -6.93 10.53
N TYR A 80 31.11 -5.61 10.41
CA TYR A 80 30.45 -4.82 11.46
C TYR A 80 28.97 -5.21 11.64
N ASN A 81 28.27 -5.57 10.57
CA ASN A 81 26.91 -6.11 10.66
C ASN A 81 26.87 -7.45 11.40
N GLU A 82 27.80 -8.35 11.13
CA GLU A 82 27.92 -9.63 11.83
C GLU A 82 28.24 -9.40 13.31
N ARG A 83 29.17 -8.49 13.63
CA ARG A 83 29.47 -8.09 15.01
C ARG A 83 28.25 -7.51 15.73
N LEU A 84 27.50 -6.61 15.09
CA LEU A 84 26.28 -6.04 15.65
C LEU A 84 25.23 -7.11 15.93
N LYS A 85 25.02 -8.04 14.98
CA LYS A 85 24.13 -9.18 15.17
C LYS A 85 24.56 -10.04 16.36
N ASN A 86 25.86 -10.31 16.50
CA ASN A 86 26.39 -11.10 17.60
C ASN A 86 26.21 -10.40 18.95
N ILE A 87 26.33 -9.07 19.01
CA ILE A 87 26.05 -8.30 20.24
C ILE A 87 24.60 -8.55 20.68
N LEU A 88 23.64 -8.43 19.75
CA LEU A 88 22.23 -8.62 20.06
C LEU A 88 21.90 -10.06 20.45
N ILE A 89 22.48 -11.06 19.77
CA ILE A 89 22.24 -12.48 20.07
C ILE A 89 22.80 -12.89 21.44
N ASN A 90 23.94 -12.31 21.83
CA ASN A 90 24.62 -12.64 23.08
C ASN A 90 24.13 -11.80 24.27
N ASP A 91 23.24 -10.82 24.04
CA ASP A 91 22.68 -10.00 25.10
C ASP A 91 21.64 -10.83 25.89
N SER A 92 22.00 -11.15 27.14
CA SER A 92 21.16 -11.96 28.02
C SER A 92 19.86 -11.24 28.38
N ASP A 93 19.92 -9.93 28.58
CA ASP A 93 18.77 -9.13 29.03
C ASP A 93 17.71 -9.05 27.92
N LEU A 94 18.13 -8.88 26.68
CA LEU A 94 17.28 -8.92 25.50
C LEU A 94 16.65 -10.31 25.33
N SER A 95 17.44 -11.39 25.43
CA SER A 95 16.91 -12.75 25.30
C SER A 95 15.88 -13.07 26.39
N GLU A 96 16.14 -12.66 27.63
CA GLU A 96 15.19 -12.80 28.75
C GLU A 96 13.91 -11.98 28.50
N ALA A 97 14.03 -10.75 28.02
CA ALA A 97 12.88 -9.90 27.70
C ALA A 97 12.02 -10.50 26.57
N GLU A 98 12.64 -11.05 25.52
CA GLU A 98 11.95 -11.72 24.42
C GLU A 98 11.20 -12.98 24.89
N GLU A 99 11.83 -13.80 25.74
CA GLU A 99 11.20 -14.99 26.30
C GLU A 99 10.05 -14.62 27.25
N GLN A 100 10.21 -13.59 28.08
CA GLN A 100 9.11 -13.07 28.90
C GLN A 100 7.94 -12.57 28.05
N ALA A 101 8.21 -11.79 27.00
CA ALA A 101 7.17 -11.30 26.09
C ALA A 101 6.40 -12.45 25.43
N LYS A 102 7.12 -13.51 25.01
CA LYS A 102 6.53 -14.72 24.45
C LYS A 102 5.66 -15.44 25.47
N GLN A 103 6.11 -15.58 26.71
CA GLN A 103 5.33 -16.19 27.80
C GLN A 103 4.07 -15.39 28.10
N TYR A 104 4.15 -14.07 28.18
CA TYR A 104 2.97 -13.21 28.37
C TYR A 104 2.00 -13.31 27.20
N SER A 105 2.50 -13.36 25.96
CA SER A 105 1.65 -13.56 24.78
C SER A 105 0.88 -14.88 24.83
N GLN A 106 1.56 -15.97 25.19
CA GLN A 106 0.93 -17.28 25.38
C GLN A 106 -0.10 -17.26 26.52
N TYR A 107 0.24 -16.61 27.64
CA TYR A 107 -0.67 -16.45 28.77
C TYR A 107 -1.95 -15.68 28.38
N VAL A 108 -1.81 -14.55 27.70
CA VAL A 108 -2.95 -13.76 27.21
C VAL A 108 -3.82 -14.58 26.26
N LYS A 109 -3.20 -15.34 25.34
CA LYS A 109 -3.93 -16.22 24.43
C LYS A 109 -4.72 -17.29 25.19
N LYS A 110 -4.08 -17.97 26.14
CA LYS A 110 -4.73 -18.98 26.98
C LYS A 110 -5.89 -18.37 27.77
N ARG A 111 -5.68 -17.21 28.39
CA ARG A 111 -6.72 -16.54 29.18
C ARG A 111 -7.92 -16.12 28.33
N LYS A 112 -7.69 -15.62 27.12
CA LYS A 112 -8.77 -15.33 26.15
C LYS A 112 -9.57 -16.58 25.80
N GLN A 113 -8.88 -17.71 25.58
CA GLN A 113 -9.53 -18.97 25.30
C GLN A 113 -10.37 -19.45 26.49
N GLU A 114 -9.82 -19.44 27.70
CA GLU A 114 -10.56 -19.79 28.92
C GLU A 114 -11.81 -18.92 29.12
N LEU A 115 -11.69 -17.61 28.90
CA LEU A 115 -12.83 -16.69 28.95
C LEU A 115 -13.88 -17.05 27.90
N MET A 116 -13.47 -17.35 26.67
CA MET A 116 -14.38 -17.77 25.60
C MET A 116 -15.06 -19.12 25.84
N GLU A 117 -14.46 -19.97 26.68
CA GLU A 117 -14.98 -21.27 27.11
C GLU A 117 -15.81 -21.19 28.41
N SER A 118 -15.83 -20.03 29.07
CA SER A 118 -16.64 -19.77 30.26
C SER A 118 -18.13 -19.98 29.97
N ALA A 119 -18.90 -20.29 31.03
CA ALA A 119 -20.34 -20.49 30.93
C ALA A 119 -21.06 -19.25 30.38
N GLU A 120 -20.67 -18.05 30.82
CA GLU A 120 -21.22 -16.78 30.34
C GLU A 120 -20.96 -16.56 28.85
N SER A 121 -19.72 -16.77 28.39
CA SER A 121 -19.40 -16.64 26.96
C SER A 121 -20.12 -17.67 26.09
N LYS A 122 -20.33 -18.89 26.59
CA LYS A 122 -21.12 -19.93 25.91
C LYS A 122 -22.60 -19.55 25.83
N ASP A 123 -23.19 -19.04 26.91
CA ASP A 123 -24.57 -18.57 26.95
C ASP A 123 -24.80 -17.40 25.97
N ILE A 124 -23.90 -16.41 25.96
CA ILE A 124 -23.96 -15.29 25.02
C ILE A 124 -23.85 -15.79 23.57
N LYS A 125 -22.95 -16.74 23.28
CA LYS A 125 -22.82 -17.34 21.94
C LYS A 125 -24.07 -18.10 21.52
N ALA A 126 -24.68 -18.85 22.44
CA ALA A 126 -25.93 -19.56 22.17
C ALA A 126 -27.04 -18.57 21.83
N LYS A 127 -27.27 -17.55 22.68
CA LYS A 127 -28.24 -16.48 22.42
C LYS A 127 -27.99 -15.76 21.10
N LEU A 128 -26.73 -15.47 20.78
CA LEU A 128 -26.38 -14.81 19.52
C LEU A 128 -26.69 -15.70 18.30
N ARG A 129 -26.49 -17.01 18.41
CA ARG A 129 -26.86 -17.95 17.35
C ARG A 129 -28.38 -17.99 17.20
N ASP A 130 -29.10 -18.14 18.29
CA ASP A 130 -30.56 -18.25 18.27
C ASP A 130 -31.19 -16.95 17.69
N LEU A 131 -30.69 -15.77 18.07
CA LEU A 131 -31.11 -14.49 17.48
C LEU A 131 -30.80 -14.38 15.98
N LYS A 132 -29.70 -14.98 15.51
CA LYS A 132 -29.36 -14.99 14.08
C LYS A 132 -30.27 -15.91 13.27
N GLU A 133 -30.64 -17.06 13.86
CA GLU A 133 -31.60 -17.99 13.26
C GLU A 133 -32.98 -17.32 13.17
N GLU A 134 -33.46 -16.71 14.27
CA GLU A 134 -34.72 -15.96 14.28
C GLU A 134 -34.72 -14.81 13.25
N MET A 135 -33.62 -14.04 13.17
CA MET A 135 -33.48 -12.98 12.19
C MET A 135 -33.53 -13.51 10.75
N ALA A 136 -32.92 -14.67 10.47
CA ALA A 136 -32.95 -15.29 9.14
C ALA A 136 -34.38 -15.71 8.77
N ASP A 137 -35.09 -16.37 9.68
CA ASP A 137 -36.47 -16.80 9.49
C ASP A 137 -37.42 -15.61 9.23
N ILE A 138 -37.28 -14.54 10.03
CA ILE A 138 -38.05 -13.30 9.85
C ILE A 138 -37.71 -12.66 8.49
N THR A 139 -36.44 -12.65 8.09
CA THR A 139 -36.00 -12.06 6.81
C THR A 139 -36.57 -12.83 5.61
N ASP A 140 -36.57 -14.17 5.66
CA ASP A 140 -37.12 -15.02 4.61
C ASP A 140 -38.64 -14.86 4.49
N SER A 141 -39.33 -14.84 5.64
CA SER A 141 -40.77 -14.56 5.71
C SER A 141 -41.10 -13.17 5.16
N LEU A 142 -40.38 -12.14 5.60
CA LEU A 142 -40.56 -10.77 5.14
C LEU A 142 -40.30 -10.63 3.64
N SER A 143 -39.25 -11.27 3.11
CA SER A 143 -38.93 -11.26 1.68
C SER A 143 -40.09 -11.83 0.84
N THR A 144 -40.69 -12.93 1.31
CA THR A 144 -41.86 -13.55 0.66
C THR A 144 -43.08 -12.63 0.68
N GLN A 145 -43.31 -11.96 1.81
CA GLN A 145 -44.41 -11.01 1.96
C GLN A 145 -44.22 -9.75 1.11
N LEU A 146 -43.01 -9.18 1.06
CA LEU A 146 -42.69 -8.02 0.23
C LEU A 146 -42.81 -8.33 -1.26
N LEU A 147 -42.42 -9.54 -1.69
CA LEU A 147 -42.64 -9.97 -3.06
C LEU A 147 -44.14 -10.06 -3.39
N THR A 148 -44.93 -10.63 -2.48
CA THR A 148 -46.39 -10.72 -2.63
C THR A 148 -47.03 -9.33 -2.69
N LEU A 149 -46.59 -8.42 -1.81
CA LEU A 149 -47.02 -7.02 -1.80
C LEU A 149 -46.74 -6.35 -3.16
N PHE A 150 -45.52 -6.50 -3.68
CA PHE A 150 -45.16 -5.97 -5.00
C PHE A 150 -46.00 -6.58 -6.12
N GLN A 151 -46.31 -7.87 -6.08
CA GLN A 151 -47.16 -8.52 -7.08
C GLN A 151 -48.59 -7.96 -7.09
N ILE A 152 -49.11 -7.52 -5.93
CA ILE A 152 -50.47 -6.98 -5.79
C ILE A 152 -50.51 -5.48 -6.12
N THR A 153 -49.57 -4.70 -5.60
CA THR A 153 -49.62 -3.22 -5.68
C THR A 153 -48.77 -2.63 -6.79
N GLY A 154 -47.73 -3.35 -7.25
CA GLY A 154 -46.74 -2.84 -8.19
C GLY A 154 -45.76 -1.82 -7.60
N VAL A 155 -45.85 -1.52 -6.30
CA VAL A 155 -45.02 -0.50 -5.61
C VAL A 155 -43.95 -1.18 -4.75
N LYS A 156 -42.75 -0.59 -4.70
CA LYS A 156 -41.58 -1.12 -3.97
C LYS A 156 -41.35 -0.43 -2.61
N GLU A 157 -42.39 0.20 -2.08
CA GLU A 157 -42.35 0.96 -0.84
C GLU A 157 -43.42 0.45 0.12
N PHE A 158 -43.13 0.47 1.41
CA PHE A 158 -44.10 0.19 2.46
C PHE A 158 -43.91 1.14 3.64
N GLU A 159 -45.00 1.46 4.32
CA GLU A 159 -44.97 2.27 5.53
C GLU A 159 -44.87 1.34 6.75
N THR A 160 -44.03 1.73 7.71
CA THR A 160 -43.90 1.06 9.00
C THR A 160 -44.88 1.67 10.01
N ASP A 161 -45.21 0.93 11.07
CA ASP A 161 -46.11 1.40 12.13
C ASP A 161 -45.67 2.72 12.80
N ASN A 162 -44.40 3.09 12.64
CA ASN A 162 -43.82 4.35 13.13
C ASN A 162 -43.95 5.51 12.12
N GLY A 163 -44.68 5.33 11.02
CA GLY A 163 -44.85 6.32 9.96
C GLY A 163 -43.63 6.51 9.05
N GLN A 164 -42.64 5.61 9.11
CA GLN A 164 -41.49 5.67 8.20
C GLN A 164 -41.79 4.85 6.95
N VAL A 165 -41.61 5.45 5.77
CA VAL A 165 -41.66 4.75 4.48
C VAL A 165 -40.30 4.15 4.18
N ARG A 166 -40.28 2.87 3.80
CA ARG A 166 -39.07 2.13 3.40
C ARG A 166 -39.24 1.57 2.01
N GLU A 167 -38.21 1.72 1.19
CA GLU A 167 -38.10 1.07 -0.12
C GLU A 167 -37.43 -0.30 0.03
N PHE A 168 -37.87 -1.29 -0.76
CA PHE A 168 -37.25 -2.61 -0.82
C PHE A 168 -36.86 -2.99 -2.27
N VAL A 169 -35.80 -3.80 -2.38
CA VAL A 169 -35.28 -4.27 -3.67
C VAL A 169 -35.55 -5.76 -3.83
N ILE A 170 -36.16 -6.15 -4.94
CA ILE A 170 -36.32 -7.55 -5.34
C ILE A 170 -35.10 -7.97 -6.15
N THR A 171 -34.32 -8.91 -5.62
CA THR A 171 -33.12 -9.43 -6.29
C THR A 171 -33.28 -10.92 -6.56
N ALA A 172 -33.13 -11.34 -7.83
CA ALA A 172 -32.96 -12.74 -8.19
C ALA A 172 -31.46 -13.04 -8.31
N LYS A 173 -30.98 -14.09 -7.63
CA LYS A 173 -29.58 -14.56 -7.75
C LYS A 173 -29.55 -15.95 -8.36
N VAL A 174 -28.73 -16.13 -9.41
CA VAL A 174 -28.45 -17.44 -10.01
C VAL A 174 -27.41 -18.15 -9.14
N LYS A 175 -27.70 -19.37 -8.70
CA LYS A 175 -26.71 -20.22 -7.99
C LYS A 175 -25.80 -20.92 -9.02
N ALA A 176 -24.59 -21.26 -8.61
CA ALA A 176 -23.63 -21.98 -9.46
C ALA A 176 -24.24 -23.25 -10.06
N ALA A 177 -23.84 -23.58 -11.29
CA ALA A 177 -24.30 -24.78 -11.98
C ALA A 177 -23.97 -26.03 -11.14
N LYS A 178 -24.93 -26.97 -11.04
CA LYS A 178 -24.65 -28.28 -10.46
C LYS A 178 -23.77 -29.06 -11.44
N ASN A 179 -22.52 -29.32 -11.05
CA ASN A 179 -21.69 -30.36 -11.65
C ASN A 179 -21.94 -31.69 -10.94
#